data_AF-A0A1G0AAI2-F1
#
_entry.id   AF-A0A1G0AAI2-F1
#
_cell.length_a   1.000
_cell.length_b   1.000
_cell.length_c   1.000
_cell.angle_alpha   90.00
_cell.angle_beta   90.00
_cell.angle_gamma   90.00
#
_symmetry.space_group_name_H-M   'P 1'
#
loop_
_entity.id
_entity.type
_entity.pdbx_description
1 polymer ?
#
loop_
_entity_poly.entity_id
_entity_poly.type
_entity_poly.pdbx_seq_one_letter_code
_entity_poly.pdbx_strand_id
1 'polypeptide(L)'
;MSTHWRTFKIAAWLGWEMDSNWTEPWLFVVYSIVKPVAGAFILVLMYFVFWFLQGQDQAAFDYMYVGNAFFIFVASTLFGTFQVIQSDREWYQTIRYVYISPISYYTYILGRAASKVVVATFAVLVTLAFGTLFLGVHLDFALSEVPMFLASLALGIAVLLAIGICLGGISFLTAKHVHGLAEGIPGIFYVFCAVLYPLSVLPGWAQTIGRGIPLTYWFDITRRILSPTTGIDTTLEGYTDMGILGLLLVSTLVFFGLSVVIFRTGEYFARKAGKIDMTTSY
;
A
#
# COMPACT_ATOMS: atom_id res chain seq x y z
N MET A 1 -4.84 0.68 -30.43
CA MET A 1 -4.59 0.77 -28.97
C MET A 1 -3.43 1.71 -28.74
N SER A 2 -3.52 2.63 -27.77
CA SER A 2 -2.38 3.47 -27.41
C SER A 2 -1.21 2.60 -26.94
N THR A 3 0.03 2.98 -27.27
CA THR A 3 1.23 2.24 -26.88
C THR A 3 1.28 2.02 -25.36
N HIS A 4 0.89 3.04 -24.58
CA HIS A 4 0.80 2.96 -23.12
C HIS A 4 -0.15 1.89 -22.62
N TRP A 5 -1.36 1.78 -23.19
CA TRP A 5 -2.32 0.76 -22.77
C TRP A 5 -1.81 -0.66 -23.06
N ARG A 6 -1.17 -0.85 -24.23
CA ARG A 6 -0.55 -2.13 -24.57
C ARG A 6 0.58 -2.47 -23.59
N THR A 7 1.46 -1.52 -23.30
CA THR A 7 2.55 -1.69 -22.33
C THR A 7 2.01 -2.06 -20.95
N PHE A 8 1.02 -1.32 -20.45
CA PHE A 8 0.41 -1.57 -19.14
C PHE A 8 -0.18 -2.98 -19.07
N LYS A 9 -1.01 -3.37 -20.04
CA LYS A 9 -1.67 -4.68 -20.06
C LYS A 9 -0.68 -5.85 -20.07
N ILE A 10 0.34 -5.77 -20.92
CA ILE A 10 1.35 -6.83 -21.03
C ILE A 10 2.24 -6.87 -19.78
N ALA A 11 2.62 -5.72 -19.24
CA ALA A 11 3.42 -5.65 -18.01
C ALA A 11 2.64 -6.18 -16.78
N ALA A 12 1.33 -5.93 -16.71
CA ALA A 12 0.46 -6.49 -15.68
C ALA A 12 0.31 -8.02 -15.81
N TRP A 13 0.17 -8.52 -17.03
CA TRP A 13 0.16 -9.96 -17.26
C TRP A 13 1.48 -10.62 -16.86
N LEU A 14 2.60 -10.05 -17.28
CA LEU A 14 3.93 -10.51 -16.88
C LEU A 14 4.11 -10.49 -15.35
N GLY A 15 3.68 -9.42 -14.69
CA GLY A 15 3.74 -9.32 -13.23
C GLY A 15 2.92 -10.41 -12.53
N TRP A 16 1.76 -10.75 -13.10
CA TRP A 16 0.92 -11.83 -12.58
C TRP A 16 1.60 -13.19 -12.74
N GLU A 17 2.11 -13.51 -13.93
CA GLU A 17 2.82 -14.78 -14.17
C GLU A 17 4.02 -14.94 -13.24
N MET A 18 4.80 -13.87 -13.04
CA MET A 18 5.95 -13.91 -12.13
C MET A 18 5.55 -14.18 -10.68
N ASP A 19 4.42 -13.63 -10.24
CA ASP A 19 3.97 -13.75 -8.85
C ASP A 19 3.14 -15.01 -8.57
N SER A 20 2.48 -15.58 -9.58
CA SER A 20 1.61 -16.75 -9.42
C SER A 20 2.26 -18.06 -9.81
N ASN A 21 3.23 -18.06 -10.73
CA ASN A 21 3.75 -19.29 -11.35
C ASN A 21 4.96 -19.91 -10.63
N TRP A 22 5.26 -19.50 -9.40
CA TRP A 22 6.35 -20.09 -8.61
C TRP A 22 6.00 -21.47 -8.02
N THR A 23 4.73 -21.88 -8.07
CA THR A 23 4.25 -23.15 -7.51
C THR A 23 3.02 -23.68 -8.27
N GLU A 24 2.54 -24.86 -7.89
CA GLU A 24 1.31 -25.44 -8.42
C GLU A 24 0.09 -24.56 -8.07
N PRO A 25 -0.91 -24.41 -8.97
CA PRO A 25 -2.03 -23.49 -8.78
C PRO A 25 -2.78 -23.68 -7.45
N TRP A 26 -2.92 -24.92 -6.98
CA TRP A 26 -3.57 -25.22 -5.71
C TRP A 26 -2.75 -24.70 -4.51
N LEU A 27 -1.45 -24.93 -4.50
CA LEU A 27 -0.56 -24.43 -3.44
C LEU A 27 -0.58 -22.90 -3.42
N PHE A 28 -0.58 -22.25 -4.58
CA PHE A 28 -0.68 -20.79 -4.68
C PHE A 28 -1.95 -20.26 -3.99
N VAL A 29 -3.10 -20.89 -4.22
CA VAL A 29 -4.37 -20.50 -3.58
C VAL A 29 -4.29 -20.69 -2.07
N VAL A 30 -3.77 -21.84 -1.60
CA VAL A 30 -3.59 -22.10 -0.16
C VAL A 30 -2.71 -21.04 0.48
N TYR A 31 -1.53 -20.74 -0.10
CA TYR A 31 -0.63 -19.71 0.42
C TYR A 31 -1.25 -18.31 0.41
N SER A 32 -2.04 -17.99 -0.62
CA SER A 32 -2.73 -16.70 -0.74
C SER A 32 -3.80 -16.49 0.33
N ILE A 33 -4.33 -17.56 0.93
CA ILE A 33 -5.29 -17.50 2.04
C ILE A 33 -4.58 -17.59 3.39
N VAL A 34 -3.67 -18.56 3.54
CA VAL A 34 -2.99 -18.84 4.81
C VAL A 34 -2.11 -17.68 5.24
N LYS A 35 -1.38 -17.03 4.32
CA LYS A 35 -0.46 -15.95 4.68
C LYS A 35 -1.17 -14.71 5.26
N PRO A 36 -2.23 -14.16 4.65
CA PRO A 36 -2.98 -13.05 5.25
C PRO A 36 -3.65 -13.41 6.58
N VAL A 37 -4.20 -14.63 6.69
CA VAL A 37 -4.81 -15.12 7.94
C VAL A 37 -3.77 -15.24 9.04
N ALA A 38 -2.61 -15.85 8.76
CA ALA A 38 -1.49 -15.94 9.68
C ALA A 38 -0.98 -14.55 10.13
N GLY A 39 -0.93 -13.59 9.19
CA GLY A 39 -0.63 -12.20 9.53
C GLY A 39 -1.66 -11.56 10.46
N ALA A 40 -2.94 -11.87 10.29
CA ALA A 40 -4.01 -11.38 11.17
C ALA A 40 -3.96 -12.00 12.57
N PHE A 41 -3.44 -13.23 12.72
CA PHE A 41 -3.32 -13.88 14.03
C PHE A 41 -2.46 -13.11 15.04
N ILE A 42 -1.47 -12.32 14.59
CA ILE A 42 -0.68 -11.49 15.52
C ILE A 42 -1.57 -10.46 16.23
N LEU A 43 -2.56 -9.92 15.53
CA LEU A 43 -3.54 -9.00 16.10
C LEU A 43 -4.55 -9.70 17.00
N VAL A 44 -4.91 -10.94 16.67
CA VAL A 44 -5.75 -11.77 17.54
C VAL A 44 -5.05 -11.96 18.88
N LEU A 45 -3.75 -12.30 18.87
CA LEU A 45 -2.97 -12.41 20.08
C LEU A 45 -2.85 -11.09 20.84
N MET A 46 -2.61 -9.97 20.15
CA MET A 46 -2.64 -8.65 20.77
C MET A 46 -4.00 -8.35 21.41
N TYR A 47 -5.10 -8.63 20.72
CA TYR A 47 -6.44 -8.43 21.25
C TYR A 47 -6.72 -9.31 22.46
N PHE A 48 -6.36 -10.60 22.43
CA PHE A 48 -6.49 -11.48 23.59
C PHE A 48 -5.72 -10.95 24.80
N VAL A 49 -4.54 -10.40 24.58
CA VAL A 49 -3.74 -9.75 25.64
C VAL A 49 -4.45 -8.48 26.15
N PHE A 50 -4.96 -7.61 25.28
CA PHE A 50 -5.71 -6.40 25.70
C PHE A 50 -7.03 -6.73 26.41
N TRP A 51 -7.78 -7.70 25.90
CA TRP A 51 -9.00 -8.24 26.51
C TRP A 51 -8.72 -8.78 27.91
N PHE A 52 -7.62 -9.51 28.08
CA PHE A 52 -7.20 -10.07 29.38
C PHE A 52 -6.69 -8.99 30.35
N LEU A 53 -6.05 -7.93 29.86
CA LEU A 53 -5.41 -6.90 30.69
C LEU A 53 -6.31 -5.70 31.03
N GLN A 54 -7.20 -5.27 30.14
CA GLN A 54 -7.94 -4.00 30.26
C GLN A 54 -9.47 -4.12 30.07
N GLY A 55 -10.00 -5.30 29.75
CA GLY A 55 -11.44 -5.51 29.52
C GLY A 55 -11.88 -5.30 28.06
N GLN A 56 -13.15 -5.62 27.77
CA GLN A 56 -13.72 -5.61 26.42
C GLN A 56 -13.94 -4.18 25.87
N ASP A 57 -13.05 -3.73 25.00
CA ASP A 57 -13.37 -2.66 24.04
C ASP A 57 -13.39 -3.26 22.61
N GLN A 58 -14.58 -3.74 22.22
CA GLN A 58 -14.80 -4.30 20.89
C GLN A 58 -14.59 -3.23 19.79
N ALA A 59 -14.90 -1.96 20.07
CA ALA A 59 -14.74 -0.88 19.10
C ALA A 59 -13.25 -0.61 18.81
N ALA A 60 -12.40 -0.65 19.83
CA ALA A 60 -10.95 -0.54 19.66
C ALA A 60 -10.37 -1.72 18.84
N PHE A 61 -10.90 -2.93 19.05
CA PHE A 61 -10.50 -4.09 18.25
C PHE A 61 -10.90 -3.95 16.78
N ASP A 62 -12.16 -3.58 16.51
CA ASP A 62 -12.67 -3.40 15.16
C ASP A 62 -11.88 -2.29 14.42
N TYR A 63 -11.57 -1.19 15.12
CA TYR A 63 -10.70 -0.11 14.63
C TYR A 63 -9.31 -0.60 14.20
N MET A 64 -8.65 -1.34 15.09
CA MET A 64 -7.30 -1.87 14.87
C MET A 64 -7.29 -2.90 13.73
N TYR A 65 -8.30 -3.77 13.69
CA TYR A 65 -8.40 -4.86 12.73
C TYR A 65 -8.59 -4.33 11.31
N VAL A 66 -9.53 -3.41 11.10
CA VAL A 66 -9.79 -2.80 9.79
C VAL A 66 -8.56 -2.03 9.30
N GLY A 67 -7.92 -1.26 10.18
CA GLY A 67 -6.70 -0.53 9.85
C GLY A 67 -5.58 -1.45 9.35
N ASN A 68 -5.32 -2.53 10.08
CA ASN A 68 -4.29 -3.49 9.70
C ASN A 68 -4.62 -4.28 8.44
N ALA A 69 -5.90 -4.61 8.22
CA ALA A 69 -6.33 -5.24 6.97
C ALA A 69 -5.97 -4.35 5.77
N PHE A 70 -6.27 -3.04 5.83
CA PHE A 70 -5.89 -2.10 4.78
C PHE A 70 -4.38 -1.84 4.73
N PHE A 71 -3.66 -2.00 5.84
CA PHE A 71 -2.20 -1.88 5.85
C PHE A 71 -1.51 -2.96 4.98
N ILE A 72 -2.17 -4.08 4.69
CA ILE A 72 -1.71 -5.07 3.70
C ILE A 72 -1.51 -4.42 2.33
N PHE A 73 -2.34 -3.46 1.93
CA PHE A 73 -2.13 -2.70 0.69
C PHE A 73 -0.85 -1.88 0.75
N VAL A 74 -0.56 -1.23 1.89
CA VAL A 74 0.67 -0.45 2.07
C VAL A 74 1.87 -1.37 1.94
N ALA A 75 1.91 -2.43 2.74
CA ALA A 75 3.02 -3.38 2.74
C ALA A 75 3.22 -4.07 1.37
N SER A 76 2.15 -4.43 0.66
CA SER A 76 2.24 -5.19 -0.59
C SER A 76 2.43 -4.30 -1.82
N THR A 77 1.69 -3.20 -1.91
CA THR A 77 1.67 -2.34 -3.11
C THR A 77 2.87 -1.40 -3.14
N LEU A 78 3.18 -0.74 -2.03
CA LEU A 78 4.32 0.18 -1.95
C LEU A 78 5.62 -0.59 -2.13
N PHE A 79 5.82 -1.64 -1.33
CA PHE A 79 7.01 -2.49 -1.44
C PHE A 79 7.07 -3.17 -2.80
N GLY A 80 5.96 -3.75 -3.27
CA GLY A 80 5.90 -4.44 -4.55
C GLY A 80 6.26 -3.54 -5.72
N THR A 81 5.78 -2.29 -5.74
CA THR A 81 6.11 -1.30 -6.79
C THR A 81 7.59 -0.96 -6.78
N PHE A 82 8.15 -0.70 -5.60
CA PHE A 82 9.58 -0.46 -5.43
C PHE A 82 10.41 -1.68 -5.89
N GLN A 83 9.98 -2.88 -5.53
CA GLN A 83 10.65 -4.13 -5.82
C GLN A 83 10.67 -4.44 -7.33
N VAL A 84 9.69 -3.99 -8.12
CA VAL A 84 9.73 -4.14 -9.59
C VAL A 84 11.02 -3.56 -10.15
N ILE A 85 11.34 -2.31 -9.80
CA ILE A 85 12.53 -1.61 -10.29
C ILE A 85 13.80 -2.33 -9.83
N GLN A 86 13.84 -2.75 -8.57
CA GLN A 86 14.98 -3.48 -8.02
C GLN A 86 15.18 -4.83 -8.70
N SER A 87 14.09 -5.58 -8.91
CA SER A 87 14.13 -6.91 -9.51
C SER A 87 14.58 -6.86 -10.97
N ASP A 88 14.12 -5.87 -11.74
CA ASP A 88 14.54 -5.70 -13.14
C ASP A 88 16.01 -5.27 -13.25
N ARG A 89 16.52 -4.52 -12.26
CA ARG A 89 17.90 -4.03 -12.22
C ARG A 89 18.89 -5.08 -11.71
N GLU A 90 18.62 -5.67 -10.55
CA GLU A 90 19.58 -6.55 -9.86
C GLU A 90 19.36 -8.02 -10.16
N TRP A 91 18.13 -8.52 -10.07
CA TRP A 91 17.85 -9.95 -10.12
C TRP A 91 17.77 -10.47 -11.56
N TYR A 92 16.97 -9.82 -12.38
CA TYR A 92 16.76 -10.22 -13.77
C TYR A 92 17.68 -9.49 -14.74
N GLN A 93 18.25 -8.34 -14.34
CA GLN A 93 19.13 -7.51 -15.18
C GLN A 93 18.54 -7.18 -16.55
N THR A 94 17.21 -7.09 -16.62
CA THR A 94 16.42 -6.84 -17.83
C THR A 94 16.15 -5.37 -18.06
N ILE A 95 16.45 -4.50 -17.08
CA ILE A 95 16.18 -3.06 -17.13
C ILE A 95 16.73 -2.41 -18.41
N ARG A 96 17.92 -2.82 -18.87
CA ARG A 96 18.55 -2.38 -20.13
C ARG A 96 17.72 -2.69 -21.37
N TYR A 97 17.14 -3.89 -21.46
CA TYR A 97 16.30 -4.27 -22.60
C TYR A 97 15.00 -3.47 -22.63
N VAL A 98 14.42 -3.22 -21.45
CA VAL A 98 13.20 -2.42 -21.33
C VAL A 98 13.45 -0.97 -21.77
N TYR A 99 14.58 -0.38 -21.39
CA TYR A 99 14.95 0.98 -21.78
C TYR A 99 15.31 1.18 -23.26
N ILE A 100 15.77 0.13 -23.96
CA ILE A 100 16.03 0.17 -25.41
C ILE A 100 14.73 0.01 -26.21
N SER A 101 13.72 -0.63 -25.62
CA SER A 101 12.43 -0.82 -26.29
C SER A 101 11.62 0.48 -26.37
N PRO A 102 10.74 0.65 -27.39
CA PRO A 102 9.94 1.86 -27.57
C PRO A 102 8.73 1.91 -26.63
N ILE A 103 8.95 1.70 -25.32
CA ILE A 103 7.91 1.73 -24.30
C ILE A 103 8.28 2.66 -23.15
N SER A 104 7.27 3.20 -22.47
CA SER A 104 7.51 4.00 -21.26
C SER A 104 7.78 3.09 -20.06
N TYR A 105 8.95 3.23 -19.44
CA TYR A 105 9.30 2.46 -18.25
C TYR A 105 8.36 2.77 -17.07
N TYR A 106 7.89 4.01 -16.94
CA TYR A 106 6.89 4.41 -15.94
C TYR A 106 5.59 3.61 -16.08
N THR A 107 5.06 3.50 -17.31
CA THR A 107 3.86 2.70 -17.59
C THR A 107 4.10 1.20 -17.36
N TYR A 108 5.31 0.72 -17.67
CA TYR A 108 5.70 -0.66 -17.40
C TYR A 108 5.68 -0.97 -15.90
N ILE A 109 6.25 -0.11 -15.06
CA ILE A 109 6.23 -0.26 -13.59
C ILE A 109 4.80 -0.28 -13.07
N LEU A 110 3.94 0.66 -13.51
CA LEU A 110 2.53 0.69 -13.13
C LEU A 110 1.81 -0.61 -13.51
N GLY A 111 2.10 -1.16 -14.68
CA GLY A 111 1.56 -2.46 -15.11
C GLY A 111 2.01 -3.58 -14.18
N ARG A 112 3.31 -3.73 -13.95
CA ARG A 112 3.86 -4.75 -13.02
C ARG A 112 3.31 -4.60 -11.59
N ALA A 113 3.08 -3.37 -11.13
CA ALA A 113 2.52 -3.10 -9.81
C ALA A 113 1.02 -3.44 -9.70
N ALA A 114 0.28 -3.46 -10.82
CA ALA A 114 -1.14 -3.82 -10.81
C ALA A 114 -1.36 -5.25 -10.28
N SER A 115 -0.46 -6.19 -10.61
CA SER A 115 -0.51 -7.56 -10.09
C SER A 115 -0.36 -7.60 -8.56
N LYS A 116 0.49 -6.73 -8.00
CA LYS A 116 0.65 -6.57 -6.54
C LYS A 116 -0.62 -6.03 -5.89
N VAL A 117 -1.30 -5.08 -6.53
CA VAL A 117 -2.59 -4.56 -6.07
C VAL A 117 -3.66 -5.64 -6.07
N VAL A 118 -3.72 -6.50 -7.10
CA VAL A 118 -4.68 -7.61 -7.17
C VAL A 118 -4.44 -8.61 -6.03
N VAL A 119 -3.19 -9.02 -5.83
CA VAL A 119 -2.83 -9.93 -4.72
C VAL A 119 -3.14 -9.30 -3.36
N ALA A 120 -2.84 -8.01 -3.18
CA ALA A 120 -3.15 -7.29 -1.96
C ALA A 120 -4.66 -7.17 -1.72
N THR A 121 -5.44 -6.93 -2.77
CA THR A 121 -6.91 -6.87 -2.69
C THR A 121 -7.48 -8.20 -2.22
N PHE A 122 -7.01 -9.31 -2.81
CA PHE A 122 -7.42 -10.65 -2.37
C PHE A 122 -7.05 -10.89 -0.90
N ALA A 123 -5.82 -10.55 -0.51
CA ALA A 123 -5.37 -10.69 0.88
C ALA A 123 -6.22 -9.86 1.87
N VAL A 124 -6.55 -8.61 1.54
CA VAL A 124 -7.40 -7.75 2.36
C VAL A 124 -8.80 -8.33 2.50
N LEU A 125 -9.40 -8.81 1.40
CA LEU A 125 -10.72 -9.45 1.42
C LEU A 125 -10.72 -10.70 2.30
N VAL A 126 -9.70 -11.56 2.18
CA VAL A 126 -9.54 -12.75 3.03
C VAL A 126 -9.39 -12.35 4.49
N THR A 127 -8.57 -11.35 4.80
CA THR A 127 -8.39 -10.86 6.18
C THR A 127 -9.69 -10.29 6.73
N LEU A 128 -10.39 -9.42 6.01
CA LEU A 128 -11.67 -8.87 6.48
C LEU A 128 -12.72 -9.97 6.68
N ALA A 129 -12.83 -10.93 5.76
CA ALA A 129 -13.74 -12.07 5.89
C ALA A 129 -13.39 -12.96 7.10
N PHE A 130 -12.10 -13.17 7.36
CA PHE A 130 -11.67 -13.91 8.55
C PHE A 130 -12.06 -13.17 9.84
N GLY A 131 -11.90 -11.85 9.87
CA GLY A 131 -12.30 -11.01 11.00
C GLY A 131 -13.78 -11.07 11.31
N THR A 132 -14.63 -10.94 10.30
CA THR A 132 -16.09 -10.98 10.50
C THR A 132 -16.58 -12.37 10.87
N LEU A 133 -16.05 -13.44 10.24
CA LEU A 133 -16.53 -14.81 10.45
C LEU A 133 -16.03 -15.45 11.74
N PHE A 134 -14.78 -15.22 12.12
CA PHE A 134 -14.13 -15.95 13.23
C PHE A 134 -13.83 -15.08 14.45
N LEU A 135 -13.67 -13.76 14.27
CA LEU A 135 -13.24 -12.84 15.33
C LEU A 135 -14.35 -11.88 15.79
N GLY A 136 -15.53 -11.94 15.15
CA GLY A 136 -16.68 -11.11 15.50
C GLY A 136 -16.47 -9.62 15.21
N VAL A 137 -15.65 -9.27 14.21
CA VAL A 137 -15.46 -7.87 13.81
C VAL A 137 -16.74 -7.33 13.19
N HIS A 138 -17.24 -6.20 13.70
CA HIS A 138 -18.46 -5.57 13.17
C HIS A 138 -18.11 -4.69 11.97
N LEU A 139 -18.54 -5.14 10.79
CA LEU A 139 -18.46 -4.36 9.55
C LEU A 139 -19.86 -3.97 9.10
N ASP A 140 -20.20 -2.70 9.25
CA ASP A 140 -21.47 -2.13 8.78
C ASP A 140 -21.23 -1.45 7.44
N PHE A 141 -21.42 -2.20 6.36
CA PHE A 141 -21.24 -1.68 5.00
C PHE A 141 -22.58 -1.37 4.33
N ALA A 142 -22.92 -0.08 4.24
CA ALA A 142 -24.11 0.38 3.55
C ALA A 142 -23.86 0.51 2.04
N LEU A 143 -24.83 0.08 1.22
CA LEU A 143 -24.74 0.18 -0.24
C LEU A 143 -24.63 1.63 -0.75
N SER A 144 -25.11 2.60 0.04
CA SER A 144 -24.98 4.04 -0.26
C SER A 144 -23.53 4.52 -0.27
N GLU A 145 -22.67 3.90 0.53
CA GLU A 145 -21.26 4.30 0.71
C GLU A 145 -20.32 3.67 -0.32
N VAL A 146 -20.81 2.74 -1.15
CA VAL A 146 -20.03 2.04 -2.18
C VAL A 146 -19.27 3.01 -3.10
N PRO A 147 -19.88 4.09 -3.65
CA PRO A 147 -19.16 5.02 -4.52
C PRO A 147 -18.00 5.72 -3.79
N MET A 148 -18.22 6.10 -2.52
CA MET A 148 -17.22 6.76 -1.70
C MET A 148 -16.07 5.83 -1.33
N PHE A 149 -16.41 4.57 -1.01
CA PHE A 149 -15.45 3.51 -0.76
C PHE A 149 -14.57 3.24 -1.99
N LEU A 150 -15.17 3.09 -3.17
CA LEU A 150 -14.42 2.86 -4.40
C LEU A 150 -13.53 4.06 -4.76
N ALA A 151 -14.02 5.27 -4.58
CA ALA A 151 -13.24 6.49 -4.80
C ALA A 151 -12.05 6.58 -3.83
N SER A 152 -12.27 6.33 -2.53
CA SER A 152 -11.20 6.35 -1.53
C SER A 152 -10.17 5.23 -1.77
N LEU A 153 -10.62 4.02 -2.11
CA LEU A 153 -9.76 2.89 -2.48
C LEU A 153 -8.89 3.20 -3.70
N ALA A 154 -9.49 3.76 -4.76
CA ALA A 154 -8.76 4.13 -5.96
C ALA A 154 -7.69 5.20 -5.67
N LEU A 155 -8.03 6.23 -4.89
CA LEU A 155 -7.08 7.28 -4.49
C LEU A 155 -5.98 6.74 -3.56
N GLY A 156 -6.33 5.87 -2.63
CA GLY A 156 -5.39 5.21 -1.72
C GLY A 156 -4.37 4.34 -2.45
N ILE A 157 -4.83 3.53 -3.42
CA ILE A 157 -3.94 2.74 -4.27
C ILE A 157 -3.07 3.67 -5.14
N ALA A 158 -3.65 4.72 -5.73
CA ALA A 158 -2.90 5.65 -6.56
C ALA A 158 -1.78 6.35 -5.79
N VAL A 159 -2.02 6.76 -4.53
CA VAL A 159 -0.97 7.39 -3.71
C VAL A 159 0.09 6.38 -3.26
N LEU A 160 -0.28 5.13 -2.98
CA LEU A 160 0.70 4.07 -2.69
C LEU A 160 1.61 3.76 -3.87
N LEU A 161 1.04 3.71 -5.08
CA LEU A 161 1.81 3.55 -6.31
C LEU A 161 2.74 4.75 -6.53
N ALA A 162 2.25 5.98 -6.33
CA ALA A 162 3.06 7.18 -6.46
C ALA A 162 4.25 7.18 -5.47
N ILE A 163 3.99 6.87 -4.20
CA ILE A 163 5.04 6.74 -3.17
C ILE A 163 6.03 5.63 -3.55
N GLY A 164 5.55 4.45 -3.94
CA GLY A 164 6.41 3.33 -4.36
C GLY A 164 7.32 3.70 -5.54
N ILE A 165 6.80 4.45 -6.51
CA ILE A 165 7.58 4.97 -7.65
C ILE A 165 8.59 6.03 -7.19
N CYS A 166 8.25 6.92 -6.26
CA CYS A 166 9.22 7.86 -5.68
C CYS A 166 10.41 7.10 -5.09
N LEU A 167 10.15 6.05 -4.31
CA LEU A 167 11.20 5.24 -3.68
C LEU A 167 12.07 4.52 -4.71
N GLY A 168 11.46 3.97 -5.75
CA GLY A 168 12.20 3.38 -6.87
C GLY A 168 12.98 4.40 -7.69
N GLY A 169 12.48 5.63 -7.83
CA GLY A 169 13.22 6.73 -8.47
C GLY A 169 14.47 7.11 -7.66
N ILE A 170 14.35 7.15 -6.33
CA ILE A 170 15.48 7.41 -5.42
C ILE A 170 16.48 6.25 -5.43
N SER A 171 16.04 5.00 -5.58
CA SER A 171 16.95 3.85 -5.62
C SER A 171 17.88 3.82 -6.82
N PHE A 172 17.55 4.52 -7.92
CA PHE A 172 18.51 4.71 -9.01
C PHE A 172 19.77 5.47 -8.56
N LEU A 173 19.64 6.35 -7.58
CA LEU A 173 20.74 7.18 -7.08
C LEU A 173 21.49 6.50 -5.92
N THR A 174 20.83 5.59 -5.20
CA THR A 174 21.36 4.94 -4.00
C THR A 174 21.77 3.50 -4.29
N ALA A 175 23.08 3.22 -4.21
CA ALA A 175 23.63 1.90 -4.54
C ALA A 175 23.67 0.92 -3.34
N LYS A 176 23.41 1.32 -2.10
CA LYS A 176 23.49 0.42 -0.92
C LYS A 176 22.34 0.71 0.05
N HIS A 177 21.80 -0.34 0.69
CA HIS A 177 20.69 -0.29 1.69
C HIS A 177 19.29 0.05 1.16
N VAL A 178 19.00 -0.24 -0.10
CA VAL A 178 17.69 0.07 -0.68
C VAL A 178 16.55 -0.73 -0.03
N HIS A 179 16.85 -1.93 0.49
CA HIS A 179 15.89 -2.75 1.21
C HIS A 179 15.40 -2.11 2.51
N GLY A 180 16.30 -1.43 3.26
CA GLY A 180 15.92 -0.73 4.49
C GLY A 180 14.96 0.44 4.27
N LEU A 181 15.04 1.11 3.11
CA LEU A 181 14.06 2.14 2.72
C LEU A 181 12.69 1.52 2.43
N ALA A 182 12.69 0.35 1.79
CA ALA A 182 11.48 -0.34 1.38
C ALA A 182 10.68 -0.89 2.57
N GLU A 183 11.35 -1.26 3.66
CA GLU A 183 10.70 -1.74 4.90
C GLU A 183 10.47 -0.62 5.92
N GLY A 184 11.42 0.31 6.04
CA GLY A 184 11.36 1.38 7.02
C GLY A 184 10.21 2.37 6.79
N ILE A 185 9.90 2.69 5.53
CA ILE A 185 8.83 3.65 5.21
C ILE A 185 7.44 3.11 5.53
N PRO A 186 7.05 1.88 5.15
CA PRO A 186 5.85 1.24 5.69
C PRO A 186 5.81 1.23 7.22
N GLY A 187 6.93 0.93 7.89
CA GLY A 187 7.01 0.98 9.36
C GLY A 187 6.68 2.36 9.95
N ILE A 188 7.18 3.44 9.34
CA ILE A 188 6.80 4.81 9.69
C ILE A 188 5.30 5.01 9.49
N PHE A 189 4.75 4.59 8.35
CA PHE A 189 3.31 4.73 8.09
C PHE A 189 2.45 3.96 9.09
N TYR A 190 2.91 2.79 9.55
CA TYR A 190 2.21 1.99 10.55
C TYR A 190 2.00 2.75 11.87
N VAL A 191 3.00 3.56 12.27
CA VAL A 191 2.97 4.36 13.49
C VAL A 191 2.20 5.68 13.28
N PHE A 192 2.50 6.42 12.23
CA PHE A 192 2.01 7.79 12.07
C PHE A 192 0.67 7.91 11.32
N CYS A 193 0.20 6.88 10.63
CA CYS A 193 -1.06 6.92 9.85
C CYS A 193 -2.25 6.34 10.60
N ALA A 194 -2.18 6.28 11.93
CA ALA A 194 -3.25 5.80 12.79
C ALA A 194 -3.77 4.41 12.38
N VAL A 195 -2.88 3.43 12.14
CA VAL A 195 -3.25 2.08 11.66
C VAL A 195 -3.82 1.23 12.79
N LEU A 196 -3.16 1.22 13.95
CA LEU A 196 -3.59 0.41 15.09
C LEU A 196 -4.36 1.21 16.14
N TYR A 197 -4.07 2.49 16.25
CA TYR A 197 -4.63 3.39 17.26
C TYR A 197 -4.97 4.75 16.65
N PRO A 198 -5.87 5.51 17.28
CA PRO A 198 -6.24 6.85 16.83
C PRO A 198 -5.05 7.81 16.84
N LEU A 199 -5.03 8.74 15.90
CA LEU A 199 -3.99 9.76 15.83
C LEU A 199 -3.96 10.65 17.10
N SER A 200 -5.09 10.76 17.82
CA SER A 200 -5.24 11.58 19.03
C SER A 200 -4.36 11.11 20.19
N VAL A 201 -3.95 9.84 20.18
CA VAL A 201 -3.07 9.24 21.21
C VAL A 201 -1.61 9.70 21.04
N LEU A 202 -1.21 10.11 19.84
CA LEU A 202 0.16 10.55 19.57
C LEU A 202 0.45 11.94 20.17
N PRO A 203 1.71 12.26 20.55
CA PRO A 203 2.07 13.60 20.97
C PRO A 203 1.86 14.61 19.82
N GLY A 204 1.55 15.88 20.14
CA GLY A 204 1.13 16.88 19.14
C GLY A 204 2.07 17.06 17.93
N TRP A 205 3.37 16.90 18.12
CA TRP A 205 4.34 16.93 17.02
C TRP A 205 4.16 15.75 16.04
N ALA A 206 3.88 14.55 16.56
CA ALA A 206 3.64 13.35 15.77
C ALA A 206 2.28 13.38 15.07
N GLN A 207 1.25 13.98 15.71
CA GLN A 207 -0.03 14.24 15.05
C GLN A 207 0.13 15.14 13.81
N THR A 208 0.99 16.16 13.91
CA THR A 208 1.26 17.07 12.79
C THR A 208 1.89 16.32 11.62
N ILE A 209 2.82 15.40 11.89
CA ILE A 209 3.41 14.53 10.87
C ILE A 209 2.34 13.63 10.26
N GLY A 210 1.53 12.95 11.08
CA GLY A 210 0.47 12.06 10.61
C GLY A 210 -0.53 12.76 9.68
N ARG A 211 -0.94 14.00 10.00
CA ARG A 211 -1.82 14.82 9.14
C ARG A 211 -1.16 15.22 7.81
N GLY A 212 0.17 15.23 7.73
CA GLY A 212 0.90 15.45 6.48
C GLY A 212 0.89 14.24 5.54
N ILE A 213 0.57 13.04 6.04
CA ILE A 213 0.66 11.81 5.27
C ILE A 213 -0.72 11.49 4.64
N PRO A 214 -0.81 11.29 3.31
CA PRO A 214 -2.07 11.02 2.61
C PRO A 214 -2.79 9.77 3.12
N LEU A 215 -2.04 8.75 3.54
CA LEU A 215 -2.58 7.48 4.01
C LEU A 215 -3.43 7.64 5.28
N THR A 216 -3.16 8.64 6.11
CA THR A 216 -3.96 8.93 7.30
C THR A 216 -5.42 9.21 6.93
N TYR A 217 -5.64 10.02 5.89
CA TYR A 217 -6.99 10.31 5.39
C TYR A 217 -7.65 9.08 4.79
N TRP A 218 -6.87 8.21 4.13
CA TRP A 218 -7.39 6.98 3.55
C TRP A 218 -7.80 5.95 4.60
N PHE A 219 -7.02 5.76 5.66
CA PHE A 219 -7.40 4.87 6.77
C PHE A 219 -8.60 5.40 7.56
N ASP A 220 -8.73 6.72 7.69
CA ASP A 220 -9.86 7.32 8.40
C ASP A 220 -11.17 7.12 7.63
N ILE A 221 -11.22 7.47 6.35
CA ILE A 221 -12.43 7.33 5.52
C ILE A 221 -12.84 5.86 5.33
N THR A 222 -11.90 4.93 5.19
CA THR A 222 -12.24 3.50 5.06
C THR A 222 -12.86 2.95 6.33
N ARG A 223 -12.40 3.40 7.51
CA ARG A 223 -13.01 3.03 8.79
C ARG A 223 -14.38 3.66 8.98
N ARG A 224 -14.57 4.94 8.65
CA ARG A 224 -15.89 5.59 8.74
C ARG A 224 -16.94 4.87 7.90
N ILE A 225 -16.54 4.36 6.74
CA ILE A 225 -17.43 3.61 5.84
C ILE A 225 -17.68 2.17 6.33
N LEU A 226 -16.66 1.48 6.84
CA LEU A 226 -16.75 0.05 7.18
C LEU A 226 -17.13 -0.22 8.64
N SER A 227 -16.85 0.70 9.56
CA SER A 227 -17.08 0.59 10.99
C SER A 227 -17.49 1.97 11.58
N PRO A 228 -18.64 2.53 11.15
CA PRO A 228 -19.14 3.84 11.59
C PRO A 228 -19.47 3.91 13.09
N THR A 229 -19.62 2.76 13.76
CA THR A 229 -20.01 2.63 15.17
C THR A 229 -18.85 2.77 16.15
N THR A 230 -17.64 3.04 15.67
CA THR A 230 -16.49 3.31 16.56
C THR A 230 -16.60 4.74 17.11
N GLY A 231 -17.17 4.88 18.32
CA GLY A 231 -17.21 6.14 19.10
C GLY A 231 -15.83 6.60 19.60
N ILE A 232 -14.82 6.41 18.76
CA ILE A 232 -13.41 6.68 19.03
C ILE A 232 -13.09 8.03 18.40
N ASP A 233 -12.72 8.98 19.25
CA ASP A 233 -12.36 10.34 18.84
C ASP A 233 -11.16 10.34 17.88
N THR A 234 -11.47 10.35 16.58
CA THR A 234 -10.48 10.55 15.54
C THR A 234 -10.13 12.03 15.51
N THR A 235 -8.86 12.39 15.41
CA THR A 235 -8.46 13.81 15.29
C THR A 235 -9.05 14.54 14.08
N LEU A 236 -9.73 13.82 13.20
CA LEU A 236 -10.39 14.30 12.00
C LEU A 236 -11.93 14.36 12.17
N GLU A 237 -12.48 14.16 13.36
CA GLU A 237 -13.93 14.25 13.63
C GLU A 237 -14.55 15.58 13.20
N GLY A 238 -13.79 16.68 13.26
CA GLY A 238 -14.23 18.00 12.79
C GLY A 238 -14.35 18.14 11.26
N TYR A 239 -13.92 17.14 10.48
CA TYR A 239 -14.03 17.15 9.02
C TYR A 239 -15.17 16.25 8.55
N THR A 240 -15.90 16.72 7.54
CA THR A 240 -16.87 15.88 6.83
C THR A 240 -16.13 14.84 5.99
N ASP A 241 -16.77 13.69 5.75
CA ASP A 241 -16.16 12.59 5.00
C ASP A 241 -15.76 13.02 3.58
N MET A 242 -16.56 13.90 2.95
CA MET A 242 -16.23 14.50 1.66
C MET A 242 -15.02 15.44 1.74
N GLY A 243 -14.85 16.16 2.86
CA GLY A 243 -13.66 16.97 3.12
C GLY A 243 -12.40 16.12 3.24
N ILE A 244 -12.48 14.98 3.92
CA ILE A 244 -11.38 14.00 4.05
C ILE A 244 -11.05 13.40 2.68
N LEU A 245 -12.05 13.02 1.88
CA LEU A 245 -11.84 12.55 0.52
C LEU A 245 -11.18 13.62 -0.37
N GLY A 246 -11.57 14.89 -0.19
CA GLY A 246 -10.95 16.03 -0.87
C GLY A 246 -9.47 16.20 -0.50
N LEU A 247 -9.13 16.09 0.79
CA LEU A 247 -7.74 16.12 1.26
C LEU A 247 -6.93 14.94 0.70
N LEU A 248 -7.53 13.75 0.66
CA LEU A 248 -6.92 12.58 0.03
C LEU A 248 -6.69 12.83 -1.46
N LEU A 249 -7.65 13.39 -2.18
CA LEU A 249 -7.50 13.70 -3.62
C LEU A 249 -6.37 14.71 -3.86
N VAL A 250 -6.34 15.82 -3.12
CA VAL A 250 -5.30 16.85 -3.25
C VAL A 250 -3.93 16.26 -2.95
N SER A 251 -3.80 15.52 -1.86
CA SER A 251 -2.54 14.89 -1.49
C SER A 251 -2.10 13.82 -2.50
N THR A 252 -3.03 13.01 -3.03
CA THR A 252 -2.75 12.07 -4.13
C THR A 252 -2.21 12.79 -5.38
N LEU A 253 -2.79 13.92 -5.78
CA LEU A 253 -2.30 14.70 -6.92
C LEU A 253 -0.89 15.27 -6.66
N VAL A 254 -0.64 15.77 -5.45
CA VAL A 254 0.69 16.27 -5.04
C VAL A 254 1.73 15.14 -5.11
N PHE A 255 1.44 13.98 -4.52
CA PHE A 255 2.35 12.84 -4.52
C PHE A 255 2.55 12.24 -5.91
N PHE A 256 1.53 12.25 -6.78
CA PHE A 256 1.67 11.87 -8.18
C PHE A 256 2.57 12.84 -8.95
N GLY A 257 2.45 14.15 -8.72
CA GLY A 257 3.37 15.14 -9.28
C GLY A 257 4.81 14.91 -8.82
N LEU A 258 5.00 14.69 -7.51
CA LEU A 258 6.30 14.35 -6.92
C LEU A 258 6.88 13.07 -7.50
N SER A 259 6.08 12.01 -7.70
CA SER A 259 6.56 10.75 -8.26
C SER A 259 7.07 10.92 -9.67
N VAL A 260 6.37 11.69 -10.51
CA VAL A 260 6.83 11.98 -11.88
C VAL A 260 8.13 12.79 -11.87
N VAL A 261 8.22 13.82 -11.02
CA VAL A 261 9.43 14.68 -10.92
C VAL A 261 10.62 13.89 -10.41
N ILE A 262 10.48 13.18 -9.29
CA ILE A 262 11.55 12.38 -8.66
C ILE A 262 11.99 11.28 -9.61
N PHE A 263 11.05 10.55 -10.22
CA PHE A 263 11.37 9.46 -11.15
C PHE A 263 12.15 9.97 -12.37
N ARG A 264 11.67 11.03 -13.04
CA ARG A 264 12.36 11.59 -14.22
C ARG A 264 13.73 12.14 -13.88
N THR A 265 13.86 12.78 -12.72
CA THR A 265 15.14 13.34 -12.25
C THR A 265 16.13 12.23 -11.91
N GLY A 266 15.70 11.22 -11.16
CA GLY A 266 16.49 10.04 -10.84
C GLY A 266 16.92 9.28 -12.08
N GLU A 267 16.01 9.07 -13.02
CA GLU A 267 16.29 8.45 -14.32
C GLU A 267 17.33 9.25 -15.12
N TYR A 268 17.16 10.57 -15.24
CA TYR A 268 18.10 11.44 -15.97
C TYR A 268 19.51 11.37 -15.39
N PHE A 269 19.65 11.49 -14.08
CA PHE A 269 20.96 11.41 -13.42
C PHE A 269 21.58 10.02 -13.52
N ALA A 270 20.78 8.95 -13.39
CA ALA A 270 21.25 7.59 -13.56
C ALA A 270 21.72 7.29 -14.98
N ARG A 271 21.01 7.79 -16.00
CA ARG A 271 21.43 7.72 -17.42
C ARG A 271 22.75 8.44 -17.62
N LYS A 272 22.84 9.70 -17.17
CA LYS A 272 24.04 10.53 -17.33
C LYS A 272 25.26 9.92 -16.65
N ALA A 273 25.07 9.26 -15.51
CA ALA A 273 26.14 8.60 -14.77
C ALA A 273 26.45 7.17 -15.24
N GLY A 274 25.70 6.60 -16.20
CA GLY A 274 25.84 5.21 -16.62
C GLY A 274 25.51 4.20 -15.50
N LYS A 275 24.59 4.55 -14.59
CA LYS A 275 24.27 3.78 -13.38
C LYS A 275 22.95 3.01 -13.44
N ILE A 276 22.20 3.08 -14.55
CA ILE A 276 20.88 2.43 -14.67
C ILE A 276 20.94 0.94 -14.41
N ASP A 277 21.96 0.28 -14.93
CA ASP A 277 22.19 -1.17 -14.89
C ASP A 277 23.28 -1.55 -13.89
N MET A 278 23.81 -0.59 -13.13
CA MET A 278 24.84 -0.86 -12.14
C MET A 278 24.26 -1.74 -11.02
N THR A 279 24.68 -3.00 -10.97
CA THR A 279 24.33 -3.94 -9.91
C THR A 279 25.19 -3.72 -8.68
N THR A 280 24.70 -4.18 -7.53
CA THR A 280 25.38 -4.00 -6.24
C THR A 280 26.47 -5.02 -5.96
N SER A 281 26.64 -6.02 -6.83
CA SER A 281 27.69 -7.06 -6.83
C SER A 281 28.17 -7.40 -5.42
N TYR A 282 27.33 -8.13 -4.69
CA TYR A 282 27.73 -8.86 -3.49
C TYR A 282 28.56 -10.08 -3.88
#